data_AF-A0A7W1QKS4-F1
#
_entry.id   AF-A0A7W1QKS4-F1
#
_cell.length_a   1.000
_cell.length_b   1.000
_cell.length_c   1.000
_cell.angle_alpha   90.00
_cell.angle_beta   90.00
_cell.angle_gamma   90.00
#
_symmetry.space_group_name_H-M   'P 1'
#
loop_
_entity.id
_entity.type
_entity.pdbx_description
1 polymer ?
#
loop_
_entity_poly.entity_id
_entity_poly.type
_entity_poly.pdbx_seq_one_letter_code
_entity_poly.pdbx_strand_id
1 'polypeptide(L)'
;MSDPFSGIPDPGTPRPIRRPSQPGVVKEAFRALQETLRPLLPAAQRSLRRARQVAREARWRAQPVATRALRRVQRQGQDLWLRGKRHPRTVGAVGGAVALTLVGAIALSASGAGRSLCPPATGGKSPQFRLLMDPVPQVAAGSEVEIHYDVCGLASGTAYRARIRLVPQRAPGKKKSARPKPMVVSFKDQADGVATRRHEQLDLGSTKPGAYTLELSVADSRGRERKRVQKVVVRR
;
A
#
# COMPACT_ATOMS: atom_id res chain seq x y z
N MET A 1 -27.45 -50.14 -10.28
CA MET A 1 -27.03 -50.80 -11.52
C MET A 1 -25.96 -49.93 -12.15
N SER A 2 -24.73 -50.42 -12.04
CA SER A 2 -23.47 -49.76 -12.38
C SER A 2 -23.01 -50.24 -13.75
N ASP A 3 -22.72 -49.32 -14.67
CA ASP A 3 -21.94 -49.59 -15.87
C ASP A 3 -20.47 -49.24 -15.62
N PRO A 4 -19.55 -50.23 -15.61
CA PRO A 4 -18.14 -50.00 -15.35
C PRO A 4 -17.29 -50.45 -16.53
N PHE A 5 -17.42 -49.87 -17.73
CA PHE A 5 -16.52 -50.18 -18.86
C PHE A 5 -16.31 -48.91 -19.71
N SER A 6 -15.12 -48.31 -19.65
CA SER A 6 -13.97 -48.61 -20.53
C SER A 6 -13.87 -47.64 -21.70
N GLY A 7 -13.32 -46.46 -21.41
CA GLY A 7 -12.76 -45.58 -22.44
C GLY A 7 -11.34 -46.00 -22.78
N ILE A 8 -11.19 -46.92 -23.74
CA ILE A 8 -9.90 -47.25 -24.34
C ILE A 8 -9.42 -46.02 -25.12
N PRO A 9 -8.23 -45.46 -24.86
CA PRO A 9 -7.70 -44.35 -25.63
C PRO A 9 -7.27 -44.83 -27.03
N ASP A 10 -7.74 -44.09 -28.04
CA ASP A 10 -7.44 -44.29 -29.46
C ASP A 10 -5.92 -44.29 -29.74
N PRO A 11 -5.35 -45.34 -30.37
CA PRO A 11 -3.90 -45.46 -30.59
C PRO A 11 -3.36 -44.61 -31.77
N GLY A 12 -4.15 -43.70 -32.34
CA GLY A 12 -3.84 -43.07 -33.63
C GLY A 12 -3.19 -41.67 -33.62
N THR A 13 -3.02 -41.01 -32.48
CA THR A 13 -2.49 -39.63 -32.50
C THR A 13 -0.97 -39.59 -32.34
N PRO A 14 -0.20 -39.12 -33.35
CA PRO A 14 1.25 -39.00 -33.23
C PRO A 14 1.59 -37.99 -32.13
N ARG A 15 2.34 -38.46 -31.12
CA ARG A 15 2.79 -37.61 -30.02
C ARG A 15 3.59 -36.43 -30.57
N PRO A 16 3.30 -35.18 -30.16
CA PRO A 16 4.11 -34.04 -30.56
C PRO A 16 5.54 -34.24 -30.06
N ILE A 17 6.47 -34.36 -31.01
CA ILE A 17 7.91 -34.44 -30.75
C ILE A 17 8.30 -33.16 -30.01
N ARG A 18 8.57 -33.28 -28.71
CA ARG A 18 9.08 -32.17 -27.89
C ARG A 18 10.43 -31.77 -28.45
N ARG A 19 10.46 -30.67 -29.22
CA ARG A 19 11.71 -30.04 -29.64
C ARG A 19 12.50 -29.66 -28.37
N PRO A 20 13.76 -30.08 -28.23
CA PRO A 20 14.62 -29.67 -27.13
C PRO A 20 14.65 -28.15 -27.08
N SER A 21 14.26 -27.57 -25.94
CA SER A 21 14.29 -26.13 -25.71
C SER A 21 15.73 -25.64 -25.91
N GLN A 22 16.00 -24.90 -26.99
CA GLN A 22 17.33 -24.37 -27.26
C GLN A 22 17.71 -23.35 -26.18
N PRO A 23 18.70 -23.62 -25.30
CA PRO A 23 19.07 -22.72 -24.21
C PRO A 23 19.87 -21.48 -24.66
N GLY A 24 20.10 -21.31 -25.96
CA GLY A 24 20.94 -20.23 -26.52
C GLY A 24 20.31 -18.85 -26.47
N VAL A 25 19.02 -18.73 -26.82
CA VAL A 25 18.38 -17.43 -27.09
C VAL A 25 18.28 -16.55 -25.84
N VAL A 26 18.03 -17.16 -24.68
CA VAL A 26 17.94 -16.42 -23.40
C VAL A 26 19.32 -15.94 -22.94
N LYS A 27 20.37 -16.73 -23.16
CA LYS A 27 21.75 -16.32 -22.81
C LYS A 27 22.23 -15.17 -23.68
N GLU A 28 21.89 -15.17 -24.96
CA GLU A 28 22.24 -14.09 -25.89
C GLU A 28 21.50 -12.78 -25.56
N ALA A 29 20.20 -12.86 -25.29
CA ALA A 29 19.42 -11.70 -24.87
C ALA A 29 19.95 -11.07 -23.57
N PHE A 30 20.38 -11.90 -22.61
CA PHE A 30 20.95 -11.41 -21.36
C PHE A 30 22.32 -10.75 -21.57
N ARG A 31 23.16 -11.29 -22.48
CA ARG A 31 24.45 -10.71 -22.84
C ARG A 31 24.28 -9.33 -23.50
N ALA A 32 23.35 -9.22 -24.44
CA ALA A 32 23.04 -7.96 -25.13
C ALA A 32 22.50 -6.89 -24.16
N LEU A 33 21.67 -7.29 -23.19
CA LEU A 33 21.19 -6.40 -22.13
C LEU A 33 22.34 -5.96 -21.20
N GLN A 34 23.25 -6.86 -20.86
CA GLN A 34 24.38 -6.57 -20.00
C GLN A 34 25.35 -5.58 -20.66
N GLU A 35 25.57 -5.70 -21.97
CA GLU A 35 26.42 -4.78 -22.74
C GLU A 35 25.79 -3.39 -22.86
N THR A 36 24.47 -3.30 -23.06
CA THR A 36 23.76 -2.00 -23.11
C THR A 36 23.71 -1.29 -21.77
N LEU A 37 23.68 -2.02 -20.64
CA LEU A 37 23.69 -1.43 -19.30
C LEU A 37 25.08 -1.09 -18.78
N ARG A 38 26.13 -1.70 -19.33
CA ARG A 38 27.53 -1.50 -18.92
C ARG A 38 27.98 -0.03 -18.90
N PRO A 39 27.65 0.83 -19.89
CA PRO A 39 28.05 2.24 -19.85
C PRO A 39 27.24 3.10 -18.85
N LEU A 40 26.06 2.64 -18.42
CA LEU A 40 25.18 3.40 -17.50
C LEU A 40 25.47 3.12 -16.03
N LEU A 41 26.06 1.96 -15.71
CA LEU A 41 26.42 1.56 -14.35
C LEU A 41 27.32 2.58 -13.62
N PRO A 42 28.36 3.18 -14.23
CA PRO A 42 29.20 4.17 -13.55
C PRO A 42 28.44 5.44 -13.16
N ALA A 43 27.49 5.90 -13.98
CA ALA A 43 26.70 7.09 -13.70
C ALA A 43 25.71 6.84 -12.55
N ALA A 44 25.03 5.70 -12.56
CA ALA A 44 24.13 5.28 -11.48
C ALA A 44 24.88 5.08 -10.14
N GLN A 45 26.10 4.53 -10.18
CA GLN A 45 26.92 4.39 -8.96
C GLN A 45 27.34 5.75 -8.38
N ARG A 46 27.65 6.74 -9.23
CA ARG A 46 28.00 8.10 -8.77
C ARG A 46 26.82 8.80 -8.10
N SER A 47 25.62 8.72 -8.66
CA SER A 47 24.43 9.33 -8.05
C SER A 47 24.08 8.67 -6.71
N LEU A 48 24.19 7.34 -6.62
CA LEU A 48 23.93 6.61 -5.37
C LEU A 48 24.95 6.95 -4.27
N ARG A 49 26.23 7.15 -4.63
CA ARG A 49 27.25 7.60 -3.68
C ARG A 49 26.97 9.01 -3.16
N ARG A 50 26.56 9.94 -4.03
CA ARG A 50 26.15 11.31 -3.63
C ARG A 50 24.94 11.29 -2.70
N ALA A 51 23.90 10.52 -3.03
CA ALA A 51 22.72 10.38 -2.18
C ALA A 51 23.08 9.81 -0.79
N ARG A 52 23.98 8.81 -0.72
CA ARG A 52 24.46 8.26 0.56
C ARG A 52 25.28 9.26 1.38
N GLN A 53 26.06 10.14 0.73
CA GLN A 53 26.80 11.20 1.41
C GLN A 53 25.85 12.24 2.01
N VAL A 54 24.88 12.72 1.23
CA VAL A 54 23.87 13.69 1.72
C VAL A 54 23.06 13.11 2.88
N ALA A 55 22.63 11.85 2.80
CA ALA A 55 21.91 11.19 3.88
C ALA A 55 22.76 11.03 5.16
N ARG A 56 24.07 10.75 5.02
CA ARG A 56 24.99 10.68 6.17
C ARG A 56 25.18 12.05 6.80
N GLU A 57 25.38 13.11 6.02
CA GLU A 57 25.54 14.47 6.54
C GLU A 57 24.28 14.97 7.25
N ALA A 58 23.10 14.73 6.66
CA ALA A 58 21.83 15.06 7.31
C ALA A 58 21.66 14.35 8.66
N ARG A 59 22.05 13.06 8.72
CA ARG A 59 22.03 12.28 9.96
C ARG A 59 23.01 12.82 11.01
N TRP A 60 24.23 13.17 10.62
CA TRP A 60 25.23 13.76 11.52
C TRP A 60 24.80 15.13 12.07
N ARG A 61 24.08 15.95 11.28
CA ARG A 61 23.55 17.24 11.75
C ARG A 61 22.34 17.08 12.68
N ALA A 62 21.51 16.06 12.48
CA ALA A 62 20.33 15.80 13.32
C ALA A 62 20.67 15.14 14.68
N GLN A 63 21.73 14.33 14.73
CA GLN A 63 22.14 13.58 15.94
C GLN A 63 22.48 14.46 17.16
N PRO A 64 23.22 15.59 17.05
CA PRO A 64 23.49 16.46 18.21
C PRO A 64 22.25 17.21 18.71
N VAL A 65 21.28 17.50 17.84
CA VAL A 65 20.02 18.15 18.25
C VAL A 65 19.14 17.18 19.02
N ALA A 66 19.00 15.95 18.53
CA ALA A 66 18.23 14.90 19.21
C ALA A 66 18.83 14.54 20.58
N THR A 67 20.16 14.42 20.69
CA THR A 67 20.82 14.10 21.96
C THR A 67 20.73 15.26 22.98
N ARG A 68 20.75 16.52 22.55
CA ARG A 68 20.54 17.67 23.44
C ARG A 68 19.10 17.75 23.96
N ALA A 69 18.11 17.47 23.11
CA ALA A 69 16.71 17.40 23.53
C ALA A 69 16.50 16.28 24.55
N LEU A 70 17.05 15.08 24.29
CA LEU A 70 16.95 13.94 25.20
C LEU A 70 17.57 14.22 26.57
N ARG A 71 18.75 14.87 26.62
CA ARG A 71 19.41 15.24 27.90
C ARG A 71 18.61 16.28 28.70
N ARG A 72 17.93 17.23 28.05
CA ARG A 72 17.05 18.20 28.75
C ARG A 72 15.85 17.49 29.38
N VAL A 73 15.21 16.59 28.64
CA VAL A 73 14.10 15.76 29.15
C VAL A 73 14.57 14.87 30.31
N GLN A 74 15.74 14.25 30.19
CA GLN A 74 16.29 13.38 31.24
C GLN A 74 16.60 14.14 32.54
N ARG A 75 17.16 15.36 32.45
CA ARG A 75 17.40 16.20 33.64
C ARG A 75 16.10 16.66 34.30
N GLN A 76 15.13 17.10 33.51
CA GLN A 76 13.80 17.48 34.03
C GLN A 76 13.08 16.29 34.66
N GLY A 77 13.24 15.08 34.10
CA GLY A 77 12.69 13.84 34.66
C GLY A 77 13.31 13.48 36.01
N GLN A 78 14.62 13.68 36.19
CA GLN A 78 15.29 13.41 37.48
C GLN A 78 14.84 14.39 38.58
N ASP A 79 14.70 15.68 38.27
CA ASP A 79 14.20 16.68 39.23
C ASP A 79 12.74 16.41 39.64
N LEU A 80 11.89 16.00 38.69
CA LEU A 80 10.52 15.60 38.97
C LEU A 80 10.45 14.30 39.79
N TRP A 81 11.34 13.33 39.54
CA TRP A 81 11.43 12.10 40.32
C TRP A 81 11.83 12.37 41.78
N LEU A 82 12.82 13.24 42.00
CA LEU A 82 13.27 13.62 43.34
C LEU A 82 12.20 14.41 44.11
N ARG A 83 11.43 15.28 43.44
CA ARG A 83 10.28 15.98 44.05
C ARG A 83 9.08 15.05 44.31
N GLY A 84 8.82 14.09 43.43
CA GLY A 84 7.75 13.10 43.57
C GLY A 84 7.92 12.17 44.79
N LYS A 85 9.15 11.97 45.26
CA LYS A 85 9.44 11.17 46.47
C LYS A 85 8.94 11.82 47.77
N ARG A 86 8.64 13.12 47.79
CA ARG A 86 8.18 13.83 49.01
C ARG A 86 6.66 14.00 49.08
N HIS A 87 5.95 13.95 47.95
CA HIS A 87 4.48 14.04 47.90
C HIS A 87 3.90 13.09 46.82
N PRO A 88 3.73 11.78 47.13
CA PRO A 88 3.33 10.79 46.14
C PRO A 88 1.89 10.96 45.64
N ARG A 89 1.01 11.62 46.41
CA ARG A 89 -0.41 11.74 46.07
C ARG A 89 -0.75 12.84 45.05
N THR A 90 0.09 13.87 44.92
CA THR A 90 -0.16 15.00 43.99
C THR A 90 0.56 14.85 42.65
N VAL A 91 1.70 14.15 42.59
CA VAL A 91 2.47 13.99 41.35
C VAL A 91 1.91 12.90 40.42
N GLY A 92 1.15 11.94 40.97
CA GLY A 92 0.48 10.90 40.17
C GLY A 92 -0.53 11.43 39.15
N ALA A 93 -1.17 12.57 39.42
CA ALA A 93 -2.14 13.17 38.51
C ALA A 93 -1.50 13.94 37.34
N VAL A 94 -0.32 14.54 37.53
CA VAL A 94 0.35 15.36 36.50
C VAL A 94 1.30 14.52 35.64
N GLY A 95 1.96 13.51 36.21
CA GLY A 95 2.85 12.60 35.48
C GLY A 95 2.14 11.72 34.43
N GLY A 96 0.86 11.37 34.66
CA GLY A 96 0.06 10.59 33.72
C GLY A 96 -0.22 11.30 32.39
N ALA A 97 -0.38 12.63 32.41
CA ALA A 97 -0.74 13.41 31.22
C ALA A 97 0.42 13.52 30.20
N VAL A 98 1.67 13.54 30.66
CA VAL A 98 2.85 13.67 29.78
C VAL A 98 3.25 12.33 29.16
N ALA A 99 3.05 11.21 29.87
CA ALA A 99 3.26 9.88 29.30
C ALA A 99 2.25 9.56 28.18
N LEU A 100 0.99 10.00 28.32
CA LEU A 100 -0.05 9.79 27.30
C LEU A 100 0.22 10.56 26.00
N THR A 101 0.83 11.75 26.05
CA THR A 101 1.09 12.55 24.85
C THR A 101 2.26 12.02 24.01
N LEU A 102 3.28 11.44 24.64
CA LEU A 102 4.42 10.84 23.92
C LEU A 102 4.09 9.47 23.28
N VAL A 103 3.21 8.68 23.89
CA VAL A 103 2.72 7.42 23.29
C VAL A 103 1.81 7.70 22.08
N GLY A 104 1.00 8.76 22.14
CA GLY A 104 0.10 9.14 21.04
C GLY A 104 0.83 9.54 19.74
N ALA A 105 1.98 10.22 19.84
CA ALA A 105 2.74 10.65 18.66
C ALA A 105 3.43 9.48 17.91
N ILE A 106 3.79 8.40 18.63
CA ILE A 106 4.39 7.21 18.02
C ILE A 106 3.32 6.32 17.37
N ALA A 107 2.10 6.29 17.91
CA ALA A 107 1.00 5.50 17.35
C ALA A 107 0.52 6.03 15.98
N LEU A 108 0.55 7.35 15.76
CA LEU A 108 0.06 7.96 14.52
C LEU A 108 1.04 7.86 13.34
N SER A 109 2.34 7.65 13.58
CA SER A 109 3.33 7.46 12.50
C SER A 109 3.43 6.02 11.98
N ALA A 110 2.72 5.06 12.59
CA ALA A 110 2.71 3.67 12.13
C ALA A 110 1.63 3.38 11.06
N SER A 111 0.72 4.31 10.80
CA SER A 111 -0.48 4.07 9.98
C SER A 111 -0.24 4.15 8.46
N GLY A 112 0.71 4.96 7.99
CA GLY A 112 0.83 5.30 6.57
C GLY A 112 1.74 4.38 5.74
N ALA A 113 2.78 3.81 6.36
CA ALA A 113 3.78 2.96 5.71
C ALA A 113 3.67 1.49 6.14
N GLY A 114 2.44 1.02 6.35
CA GLY A 114 2.15 -0.35 6.74
C GLY A 114 2.74 -1.37 5.75
N ARG A 115 3.16 -2.53 6.25
CA ARG A 115 3.52 -3.68 5.39
C ARG A 115 2.29 -4.04 4.53
N SER A 116 2.50 -4.43 3.27
CA SER A 116 1.38 -4.87 2.43
C SER A 116 0.62 -6.02 3.09
N LEU A 117 -0.71 -6.01 2.97
CA LEU A 117 -1.63 -7.06 3.38
C LEU A 117 -1.68 -8.23 2.38
N CYS A 118 -0.91 -8.17 1.29
CA CYS A 118 -0.81 -9.29 0.37
C CYS A 118 -0.26 -10.53 1.09
N PRO A 119 -0.90 -11.70 0.93
CA PRO A 119 -0.40 -12.93 1.54
C PRO A 119 1.00 -13.26 0.96
N PRO A 120 1.93 -13.73 1.80
CA PRO A 120 3.24 -14.16 1.31
C PRO A 120 3.07 -15.32 0.32
N ALA A 121 3.92 -15.37 -0.70
CA ALA A 121 3.91 -16.46 -1.67
C ALA A 121 4.34 -17.77 -0.98
N THR A 122 3.39 -18.60 -0.58
CA THR A 122 3.66 -19.92 0.00
C THR A 122 3.68 -21.00 -1.09
N GLY A 123 4.73 -21.81 -1.10
CA GLY A 123 4.80 -23.03 -1.92
C GLY A 123 5.06 -22.83 -3.41
N GLY A 124 5.83 -21.82 -3.81
CA GLY A 124 6.31 -21.63 -5.19
C GLY A 124 5.23 -21.31 -6.23
N LYS A 125 3.96 -21.18 -5.82
CA LYS A 125 2.86 -20.77 -6.69
C LYS A 125 2.90 -19.26 -6.90
N SER A 126 2.68 -18.83 -8.14
CA SER A 126 2.56 -17.40 -8.44
C SER A 126 1.39 -16.80 -7.66
N PRO A 127 1.57 -15.67 -6.96
CA PRO A 127 0.49 -15.04 -6.21
C PRO A 127 -0.68 -14.69 -7.14
N GLN A 128 -1.89 -14.95 -6.68
CA GLN A 128 -3.10 -14.65 -7.45
C GLN A 128 -3.32 -13.14 -7.55
N PHE A 129 -3.79 -12.68 -8.72
CA PHE A 129 -4.17 -11.28 -8.91
C PHE A 129 -5.36 -10.92 -8.00
N ARG A 130 -5.07 -10.12 -6.97
CA ARG A 130 -6.01 -9.71 -5.92
C ARG A 130 -5.84 -8.22 -5.63
N LEU A 131 -6.94 -7.59 -5.25
CA LEU A 131 -6.99 -6.22 -4.78
C LEU A 131 -7.44 -6.24 -3.32
N LEU A 132 -6.70 -5.58 -2.45
CA LEU A 132 -7.05 -5.37 -1.04
C LEU A 132 -7.16 -3.86 -0.81
N MET A 133 -8.02 -3.44 0.11
CA MET A 133 -8.24 -2.03 0.43
C MET A 133 -8.41 -1.92 1.94
N ASP A 134 -7.72 -0.96 2.54
CA ASP A 134 -7.80 -0.72 3.97
C ASP A 134 -9.15 -0.06 4.31
N PRO A 135 -9.61 -0.19 5.57
CA PRO A 135 -10.85 0.46 5.97
C PRO A 135 -10.73 1.99 5.87
N VAL A 136 -11.61 2.61 5.07
CA VAL A 136 -11.68 4.07 4.98
C VAL A 136 -12.48 4.64 6.17
N PRO A 137 -11.91 5.57 6.95
CA PRO A 137 -12.61 6.18 8.08
C PRO A 137 -13.76 7.08 7.63
N GLN A 138 -14.59 7.51 8.58
CA GLN A 138 -15.60 8.53 8.30
C GLN A 138 -14.91 9.88 8.08
N VAL A 139 -15.35 10.62 7.07
CA VAL A 139 -14.65 11.81 6.55
C VAL A 139 -15.59 13.01 6.52
N ALA A 140 -15.05 14.22 6.67
CA ALA A 140 -15.85 15.44 6.64
C ALA A 140 -16.18 15.84 5.19
N ALA A 141 -17.30 16.54 4.98
CA ALA A 141 -17.60 17.12 3.68
C ALA A 141 -16.52 18.18 3.33
N GLY A 142 -16.03 18.14 2.09
CA GLY A 142 -14.97 19.04 1.62
C GLY A 142 -13.57 18.73 2.13
N SER A 143 -13.36 17.62 2.86
CA SER A 143 -12.01 17.16 3.19
C SER A 143 -11.45 16.22 2.11
N GLU A 144 -10.14 16.00 2.16
CA GLU A 144 -9.49 14.93 1.42
C GLU A 144 -9.68 13.58 2.13
N VAL A 145 -9.82 12.51 1.36
CA VAL A 145 -9.89 11.14 1.85
C VAL A 145 -8.65 10.39 1.40
N GLU A 146 -7.91 9.83 2.36
CA GLU A 146 -6.80 8.96 2.06
C GLU A 146 -7.27 7.51 1.91
N ILE A 147 -6.92 6.88 0.79
CA ILE A 147 -7.29 5.50 0.46
C ILE A 147 -6.00 4.70 0.32
N HIS A 148 -5.77 3.76 1.24
CA HIS A 148 -4.69 2.77 1.12
C HIS A 148 -5.22 1.48 0.49
N TYR A 149 -4.47 0.95 -0.48
CA TYR A 149 -4.81 -0.30 -1.13
C TYR A 149 -3.57 -1.07 -1.56
N ASP A 150 -3.72 -2.39 -1.67
CA ASP A 150 -2.67 -3.29 -2.13
C ASP A 150 -3.09 -4.01 -3.42
N VAL A 151 -2.18 -4.01 -4.38
CA VAL A 151 -2.28 -4.78 -5.61
C VAL A 151 -1.34 -5.98 -5.51
N CYS A 152 -1.91 -7.17 -5.42
CA CYS A 152 -1.16 -8.42 -5.26
C CYS A 152 -1.15 -9.22 -6.56
N GLY A 153 -0.10 -10.00 -6.79
CA GLY A 153 -0.06 -10.99 -7.88
C GLY A 153 0.26 -10.41 -9.25
N LEU A 154 0.77 -9.17 -9.32
CA LEU A 154 1.34 -8.59 -10.53
C LEU A 154 2.87 -8.71 -10.50
N ALA A 155 3.49 -8.85 -11.67
CA ALA A 155 4.95 -8.81 -11.77
C ALA A 155 5.43 -7.35 -11.66
N SER A 156 6.65 -7.15 -11.16
CA SER A 156 7.28 -5.82 -11.12
C SER A 156 7.31 -5.19 -12.51
N GLY A 157 7.01 -3.89 -12.61
CA GLY A 157 6.88 -3.13 -13.86
C GLY A 157 5.58 -3.36 -14.64
N THR A 158 4.67 -4.23 -14.15
CA THR A 158 3.40 -4.45 -14.86
C THR A 158 2.51 -3.22 -14.72
N ALA A 159 2.22 -2.56 -15.84
CA ALA A 159 1.26 -1.45 -15.87
C ALA A 159 -0.16 -1.92 -15.58
N TYR A 160 -0.88 -1.13 -14.79
CA TYR A 160 -2.29 -1.32 -14.48
C TYR A 160 -3.04 0.02 -14.50
N ARG A 161 -4.37 -0.06 -14.62
CA ARG A 161 -5.27 1.09 -14.56
C ARG A 161 -6.14 0.95 -13.32
N ALA A 162 -6.20 1.98 -12.51
CA ALA A 162 -7.04 2.04 -11.34
C ALA A 162 -8.16 3.06 -11.52
N ARG A 163 -9.32 2.77 -10.93
CA ARG A 163 -10.50 3.62 -10.95
C ARG A 163 -11.13 3.63 -9.57
N ILE A 164 -11.22 4.83 -9.00
CA ILE A 164 -11.94 5.09 -7.76
C ILE A 164 -13.28 5.74 -8.14
N ARG A 165 -14.37 5.21 -7.59
CA ARG A 165 -15.71 5.73 -7.81
C ARG A 165 -16.44 5.89 -6.49
N LEU A 166 -16.93 7.09 -6.23
CA LEU A 166 -17.76 7.39 -5.07
C LEU A 166 -19.23 7.53 -5.52
N VAL A 167 -20.06 6.59 -5.09
CA VAL A 167 -21.49 6.52 -5.48
C VAL A 167 -22.37 6.86 -4.28
N PRO A 168 -23.22 7.89 -4.35
CA PRO A 168 -24.14 8.21 -3.25
C PRO A 168 -25.15 7.08 -3.04
N GLN A 169 -25.26 6.61 -1.79
CA GLN A 169 -26.28 5.63 -1.43
C GLN A 169 -27.63 6.34 -1.30
N ARG A 170 -28.65 5.76 -1.93
CA ARG A 170 -30.01 6.26 -1.81
C ARG A 170 -30.57 5.85 -0.45
N ALA A 171 -31.10 6.82 0.29
CA ALA A 171 -31.94 6.51 1.42
C ALA A 171 -33.17 5.72 0.93
N PRO A 172 -33.53 4.61 1.60
CA PRO A 172 -34.76 3.89 1.29
C PRO A 172 -35.96 4.86 1.41
N GLY A 173 -36.87 4.83 0.44
CA GLY A 173 -38.11 5.63 0.46
C GLY A 173 -38.11 6.96 -0.31
N LYS A 174 -36.97 7.48 -0.80
CA LYS A 174 -36.98 8.69 -1.65
C LYS A 174 -37.34 8.36 -3.11
N LYS A 175 -38.57 8.72 -3.53
CA LYS A 175 -39.07 8.54 -4.91
C LYS A 175 -38.28 9.39 -5.92
N LYS A 176 -37.96 8.79 -7.08
CA LYS A 176 -37.52 9.31 -8.40
C LYS A 176 -36.75 10.66 -8.52
N SER A 177 -36.09 11.16 -7.48
CA SER A 177 -35.18 12.30 -7.65
C SER A 177 -34.00 11.90 -8.55
N ALA A 178 -33.51 12.85 -9.35
CA ALA A 178 -32.34 12.67 -10.20
C ALA A 178 -31.20 12.01 -9.41
N ARG A 179 -30.61 10.94 -9.97
CA ARG A 179 -29.46 10.26 -9.33
C ARG A 179 -28.30 11.26 -9.26
N PRO A 180 -27.73 11.54 -8.08
CA PRO A 180 -26.58 12.41 -8.03
C PRO A 180 -25.44 11.77 -8.84
N LYS A 181 -24.70 12.60 -9.57
CA LYS A 181 -23.62 12.15 -10.44
C LYS A 181 -22.53 11.51 -9.57
N PRO A 182 -22.09 10.27 -9.87
CA PRO A 182 -20.99 9.65 -9.14
C PRO A 182 -19.69 10.39 -9.45
N MET A 183 -18.85 10.55 -8.44
CA MET A 183 -17.49 11.04 -8.62
C MET A 183 -16.61 9.88 -9.10
N VAL A 184 -15.75 10.13 -10.08
CA VAL A 184 -14.88 9.11 -10.68
C VAL A 184 -13.49 9.70 -10.86
N VAL A 185 -12.49 9.03 -10.30
CA VAL A 185 -11.07 9.33 -10.52
C VAL A 185 -10.43 8.10 -11.15
N SER A 186 -9.73 8.29 -12.26
CA SER A 186 -9.03 7.21 -12.96
C SER A 186 -7.57 7.59 -13.14
N PHE A 187 -6.68 6.64 -12.89
CA PHE A 187 -5.24 6.86 -13.01
C PHE A 187 -4.54 5.57 -13.49
N LYS A 188 -3.29 5.74 -13.93
CA LYS A 188 -2.45 4.66 -14.44
C LYS A 188 -1.22 4.57 -13.54
N ASP A 189 -0.80 3.35 -13.27
CA ASP A 189 0.33 3.09 -12.40
C ASP A 189 1.01 1.77 -12.78
N GLN A 190 2.13 1.44 -12.14
CA GLN A 190 2.87 0.20 -12.33
C GLN A 190 3.06 -0.53 -11.01
N ALA A 191 3.03 -1.86 -11.05
CA ALA A 191 3.33 -2.67 -9.87
C ALA A 191 4.83 -2.66 -9.56
N ASP A 192 5.20 -2.46 -8.29
CA ASP A 192 6.61 -2.50 -7.86
C ASP A 192 7.11 -3.95 -7.70
N GLY A 193 6.19 -4.90 -7.52
CA GLY A 193 6.48 -6.32 -7.37
C GLY A 193 5.24 -7.15 -7.10
N VAL A 194 5.45 -8.36 -6.58
CA VAL A 194 4.39 -9.33 -6.25
C VAL A 194 3.32 -8.79 -5.29
N ALA A 195 3.68 -7.78 -4.50
CA ALA A 195 2.81 -7.02 -3.64
C ALA A 195 3.19 -5.54 -3.74
N THR A 196 2.24 -4.70 -4.15
CA THR A 196 2.45 -3.26 -4.30
C THR A 196 1.42 -2.53 -3.45
N ARG A 197 1.88 -1.80 -2.43
CA ARG A 197 1.04 -0.93 -1.60
C ARG A 197 1.03 0.47 -2.18
N ARG A 198 -0.16 1.06 -2.31
CA ARG A 198 -0.37 2.42 -2.80
C ARG A 198 -1.26 3.20 -1.85
N HIS A 199 -1.17 4.51 -1.95
CA HIS A 199 -2.05 5.45 -1.27
C HIS A 199 -2.51 6.46 -2.31
N GLU A 200 -3.78 6.83 -2.25
CA GLU A 200 -4.38 7.84 -3.12
C GLU A 200 -5.21 8.81 -2.31
N GLN A 201 -5.08 10.09 -2.62
CA GLN A 201 -5.86 11.15 -2.01
C GLN A 201 -7.03 11.49 -2.92
N LEU A 202 -8.24 11.36 -2.39
CA LEU A 202 -9.48 11.69 -3.08
C LEU A 202 -10.04 12.98 -2.48
N ASP A 203 -9.96 14.08 -3.23
CA ASP A 203 -10.61 15.34 -2.86
C ASP A 203 -12.14 15.19 -2.97
N LEU A 204 -12.85 15.38 -1.85
CA LEU A 204 -14.30 15.35 -1.83
C LEU A 204 -14.93 16.65 -2.33
N GLY A 205 -14.20 17.77 -2.35
CA GLY A 205 -14.69 19.07 -2.81
C GLY A 205 -16.11 19.38 -2.31
N SER A 206 -17.04 19.61 -3.23
CA SER A 206 -18.45 19.91 -2.90
C SER A 206 -19.33 18.68 -2.62
N THR A 207 -18.74 17.54 -2.22
CA THR A 207 -19.50 16.31 -1.93
C THR A 207 -20.41 16.53 -0.73
N LYS A 208 -21.71 16.28 -0.91
CA LYS A 208 -22.70 16.48 0.15
C LYS A 208 -22.53 15.45 1.27
N PRO A 209 -22.80 15.81 2.53
CA PRO A 209 -22.89 14.84 3.62
C PRO A 209 -23.89 13.71 3.32
N GLY A 210 -23.54 12.47 3.67
CA GLY A 210 -24.39 11.30 3.41
C GLY A 210 -23.65 9.97 3.42
N ALA A 211 -24.37 8.89 3.19
CA ALA A 211 -23.80 7.56 2.99
C ALA A 211 -23.40 7.37 1.53
N TYR A 212 -22.21 6.83 1.30
CA TYR A 212 -21.63 6.57 0.00
C TYR A 212 -21.10 5.13 -0.10
N THR A 213 -21.04 4.64 -1.33
CA THR A 213 -20.33 3.42 -1.70
C THR A 213 -19.05 3.83 -2.41
N LEU A 214 -17.91 3.56 -1.81
CA LEU A 214 -16.60 3.69 -2.43
C LEU A 214 -16.28 2.40 -3.18
N GLU A 215 -16.06 2.50 -4.49
CA GLU A 215 -15.64 1.40 -5.34
C GLU A 215 -14.23 1.66 -5.88
N LEU A 216 -13.30 0.76 -5.59
CA LEU A 216 -11.97 0.74 -6.19
C LEU A 216 -11.92 -0.43 -7.17
N SER A 217 -11.58 -0.17 -8.44
CA SER A 217 -11.28 -1.22 -9.41
C SER A 217 -9.89 -1.06 -10.00
N VAL A 218 -9.23 -2.19 -10.24
CA VAL A 218 -7.90 -2.28 -10.84
C VAL A 218 -7.95 -3.27 -11.98
N ALA A 219 -7.57 -2.82 -13.17
CA ALA A 219 -7.47 -3.61 -14.39
C ALA A 219 -6.00 -3.72 -14.82
N ASP A 220 -5.51 -4.94 -15.05
CA ASP A 220 -4.16 -5.15 -15.57
C ASP A 220 -4.09 -5.03 -17.10
N SER A 221 -2.88 -5.08 -17.65
CA SER A 221 -2.66 -5.05 -19.10
C SER A 221 -3.22 -6.26 -19.85
N ARG A 222 -3.59 -7.33 -19.15
CA ARG A 222 -4.21 -8.54 -19.72
C ARG A 222 -5.74 -8.47 -19.71
N GLY A 223 -6.31 -7.33 -19.30
CA GLY A 223 -7.77 -7.11 -19.20
C GLY A 223 -8.42 -7.79 -18.00
N ARG A 224 -7.65 -8.36 -17.06
CA ARG A 224 -8.21 -8.90 -15.82
C ARG A 224 -8.55 -7.73 -14.90
N GLU A 225 -9.77 -7.70 -14.38
CA GLU A 225 -10.22 -6.68 -13.43
C GLU A 225 -10.50 -7.28 -12.05
N ARG A 226 -10.17 -6.52 -11.00
CA ARG A 226 -10.53 -6.80 -9.62
C ARG A 226 -11.16 -5.56 -9.01
N LYS A 227 -12.22 -5.77 -8.23
CA LYS A 227 -13.02 -4.72 -7.62
C LYS A 227 -13.14 -4.92 -6.11
N ARG A 228 -13.08 -3.82 -5.36
CA ARG A 228 -13.39 -3.72 -3.94
C ARG A 228 -14.39 -2.62 -3.71
N VAL A 229 -15.27 -2.85 -2.75
CA VAL A 229 -16.40 -1.97 -2.44
C VAL A 229 -16.48 -1.82 -0.94
N GLN A 230 -16.58 -0.58 -0.47
CA GLN A 230 -16.75 -0.25 0.94
C GLN A 230 -17.84 0.81 1.11
N LYS A 231 -18.56 0.75 2.24
CA LYS A 231 -19.49 1.81 2.64
C LYS A 231 -18.72 2.87 3.42
N VAL A 232 -18.91 4.13 3.04
CA VAL A 232 -18.27 5.29 3.66
C VAL A 232 -19.35 6.30 4.05
N VAL A 233 -19.15 7.02 5.15
CA VAL A 233 -20.04 8.08 5.60
C VAL A 233 -19.30 9.40 5.54
N VAL A 234 -19.86 10.36 4.80
CA VAL A 234 -19.40 11.75 4.73
C VAL A 234 -20.22 12.55 5.74
N ARG A 235 -19.54 13.10 6.75
CA ARG A 235 -20.13 13.93 7.80
C ARG A 235 -20.25 15.39 7.37
N ARG A 236 -21.08 16.13 8.10
CA ARG A 236 -21.11 17.60 8.03
C ARG A 236 -19.86 18.18 8.68
#